data_AF-A0A432IER3-F1
#
_entry.id   AF-A0A432IER3-F1
#
_cell.length_a   1.000
_cell.length_b   1.000
_cell.length_c   1.000
_cell.angle_alpha   90.00
_cell.angle_beta   90.00
_cell.angle_gamma   90.00
#
_symmetry.space_group_name_H-M   'P 1'
#
loop_
_entity.id
_entity.type
_entity.pdbx_description
1 polymer ?
#
loop_
_entity_poly.entity_id
_entity_poly.type
_entity_poly.pdbx_seq_one_letter_code
_entity_poly.pdbx_strand_id
1 'polypeptide(L)'
;MKHQTPMTCTRRKHTMKVASLTILGMLIFASTLIAQQGSALSFDGSDDRVTVPYDSSFPTEVFTVTAWIKTLPSMGRSAIIARGEDDNSFNLSWQAYVQPDGTLQVMLENQNDNNFCYPFSCMGQPQPTCTFGNLFVADDLWHHIAITRSASGVLVLYVDGQAESTCTQTGVPSSNNFQSLTIGCTHGTIGPPPGGVEPPIWFFPGLIDEPAMWNVALTAGEVSTVFQNGVDPDGAGLVGYWDFDAGSGQPVLDLSVAANHGFLGTDGNLAGDPADPEWVSLDVEFHRADCNADGQTDIADAVSVLNYLFGSGAEPPCGDACDINDDGSLDISDAISSLADLFDPTFPPIPPPHPGCGADPTSDGVNCSAFPPCP
;
A
#
# COMPACT_ATOMS: atom_id res chain seq x y z
N MET A 1 -3.27 83.91 21.02
CA MET A 1 -2.37 83.03 21.78
C MET A 1 -3.12 81.74 22.08
N LYS A 2 -2.91 80.69 21.28
CA LYS A 2 -3.53 79.37 21.49
C LYS A 2 -2.48 78.46 22.09
N HIS A 3 -2.66 78.13 23.36
CA HIS A 3 -1.89 77.10 24.07
C HIS A 3 -2.35 75.70 23.63
N GLN A 4 -1.37 74.82 23.43
CA GLN A 4 -1.54 73.39 23.25
C GLN A 4 -2.08 72.74 24.53
N THR A 5 -3.00 71.80 24.36
CA THR A 5 -3.27 70.71 25.32
C THR A 5 -3.02 69.37 24.62
N PRO A 6 -2.34 68.41 25.27
CA PRO A 6 -1.88 67.18 24.62
C PRO A 6 -3.01 66.14 24.51
N MET A 7 -3.14 65.52 23.34
CA MET A 7 -3.98 64.34 23.14
C MET A 7 -3.32 63.12 23.80
N THR A 8 -3.95 62.59 24.83
CA THR A 8 -3.63 61.27 25.40
C THR A 8 -4.10 60.17 24.45
N CYS A 9 -3.14 59.39 23.93
CA CYS A 9 -3.40 58.17 23.15
C CYS A 9 -3.79 57.03 24.11
N THR A 10 -5.09 56.75 24.24
CA THR A 10 -5.57 55.53 24.90
C THR A 10 -5.54 54.35 23.94
N ARG A 11 -4.59 53.42 24.13
CA ARG A 11 -4.59 52.09 23.49
C ARG A 11 -5.90 51.37 23.79
N ARG A 12 -6.79 51.23 22.79
CA ARG A 12 -7.81 50.17 22.81
C ARG A 12 -7.11 48.86 22.47
N LYS A 13 -6.83 48.03 23.48
CA LYS A 13 -6.53 46.60 23.27
C LYS A 13 -7.75 45.98 22.58
N HIS A 14 -7.67 45.82 21.26
CA HIS A 14 -8.53 44.86 20.58
C HIS A 14 -7.92 43.50 20.83
N THR A 15 -8.52 42.74 21.74
CA THR A 15 -8.28 41.31 21.86
C THR A 15 -8.77 40.68 20.55
N MET A 16 -7.85 40.34 19.64
CA MET A 16 -8.14 39.40 18.57
C MET A 16 -8.58 38.10 19.24
N LYS A 17 -9.87 37.79 19.14
CA LYS A 17 -10.31 36.41 19.28
C LYS A 17 -9.81 35.70 18.04
N VAL A 18 -8.75 34.93 18.18
CA VAL A 18 -8.41 33.89 17.20
C VAL A 18 -9.61 32.93 17.24
N ALA A 19 -10.47 33.01 16.24
CA ALA A 19 -11.44 31.97 16.00
C ALA A 19 -10.60 30.76 15.57
N SER A 20 -10.49 29.77 16.46
CA SER A 20 -9.91 28.48 16.14
C SER A 20 -10.82 27.86 15.08
N LEU A 21 -10.44 28.04 13.82
CA LEU A 21 -11.06 27.34 12.71
C LEU A 21 -10.54 25.91 12.81
N THR A 22 -11.35 25.01 13.37
CA THR A 22 -11.09 23.58 13.33
C THR A 22 -11.10 23.16 11.86
N ILE A 23 -9.93 23.08 11.25
CA ILE A 23 -9.70 22.41 9.98
C ILE A 23 -9.88 20.91 10.27
N LEU A 24 -11.13 20.44 10.25
CA LEU A 24 -11.49 19.03 10.43
C LEU A 24 -11.72 18.34 9.08
N GLY A 25 -11.12 18.83 8.00
CA GLY A 25 -11.42 18.35 6.65
C GLY A 25 -10.26 18.32 5.67
N MET A 26 -9.02 18.52 6.12
CA MET A 26 -7.84 18.56 5.23
C MET A 26 -6.72 17.61 5.65
N LEU A 27 -6.97 16.74 6.64
CA LEU A 27 -6.02 15.74 7.14
C LEU A 27 -6.30 14.32 6.61
N ILE A 28 -7.25 14.15 5.69
CA ILE A 28 -7.59 12.85 5.11
C ILE A 28 -6.87 12.61 3.77
N PHE A 29 -6.28 13.64 3.15
CA PHE A 29 -5.60 13.51 1.85
C PHE A 29 -4.09 13.24 1.94
N ALA A 30 -3.44 13.48 3.09
CA ALA A 30 -2.00 13.26 3.22
C ALA A 30 -1.62 11.80 3.53
N SER A 31 -2.57 10.99 4.02
CA SER A 31 -2.31 9.63 4.52
C SER A 31 -2.52 8.51 3.50
N THR A 32 -2.87 8.84 2.24
CA THR A 32 -2.93 7.88 1.13
C THR A 32 -1.66 7.85 0.27
N LEU A 33 -0.67 8.69 0.58
CA LEU A 33 0.49 8.90 -0.30
C LEU A 33 1.62 7.88 -0.12
N ILE A 34 1.80 7.25 1.05
CA ILE A 34 3.00 6.43 1.29
C ILE A 34 2.93 5.08 0.57
N ALA A 35 1.75 4.46 0.45
CA ALA A 35 1.57 3.14 -0.18
C ALA A 35 1.19 3.19 -1.67
N GLN A 36 1.52 4.29 -2.36
CA GLN A 36 1.29 4.47 -3.80
C GLN A 36 2.52 5.08 -4.49
N GLN A 37 3.70 4.93 -3.89
CA GLN A 37 4.99 5.37 -4.42
C GLN A 37 5.88 4.13 -4.54
N GLY A 38 6.86 4.15 -5.45
CA GLY A 38 7.72 3.00 -5.68
C GLY A 38 7.11 2.02 -6.69
N SER A 39 7.01 0.75 -6.34
CA SER A 39 6.53 -0.29 -7.25
C SER A 39 5.57 -1.25 -6.55
N ALA A 40 4.73 -1.92 -7.33
CA ALA A 40 3.89 -3.02 -6.89
C ALA A 40 4.09 -4.24 -7.81
N LEU A 41 3.48 -5.35 -7.44
CA LEU A 41 3.37 -6.52 -8.32
C LEU A 41 1.97 -6.59 -8.93
N SER A 42 1.92 -6.75 -10.25
CA SER A 42 0.71 -7.02 -11.04
C SER A 42 0.55 -8.50 -11.27
N PHE A 43 -0.62 -9.01 -10.92
CA PHE A 43 -1.03 -10.39 -11.07
C PHE A 43 -2.14 -10.49 -12.11
N ASP A 44 -2.01 -11.41 -13.06
CA ASP A 44 -2.87 -11.52 -14.24
C ASP A 44 -4.18 -12.30 -13.98
N GLY A 45 -4.27 -13.00 -12.84
CA GLY A 45 -5.41 -13.85 -12.46
C GLY A 45 -5.42 -15.25 -13.08
N SER A 46 -4.31 -15.71 -13.67
CA SER A 46 -4.20 -17.00 -14.36
C SER A 46 -3.22 -17.95 -13.68
N ASP A 47 -1.99 -17.52 -13.41
CA ASP A 47 -0.91 -18.36 -12.85
C ASP A 47 0.11 -17.62 -11.98
N ASP A 48 0.03 -16.29 -11.93
CA ASP A 48 0.93 -15.42 -11.17
C ASP A 48 0.85 -15.64 -9.65
N ARG A 49 2.04 -15.66 -9.02
CA ARG A 49 2.18 -15.66 -7.56
C ARG A 49 3.57 -15.23 -7.11
N VAL A 50 3.67 -14.83 -5.84
CA VAL A 50 4.92 -14.85 -5.08
C VAL A 50 4.91 -16.05 -4.15
N THR A 51 6.02 -16.78 -4.13
CA THR A 51 6.24 -17.90 -3.22
C THR A 51 7.25 -17.51 -2.15
N VAL A 52 6.86 -17.62 -0.88
CA VAL A 52 7.76 -17.45 0.26
C VAL A 52 7.97 -18.82 0.91
N PRO A 53 9.19 -19.37 0.89
CA PRO A 53 9.51 -20.65 1.50
C PRO A 53 9.05 -20.72 2.96
N TYR A 54 8.59 -21.90 3.36
CA TYR A 54 8.19 -22.15 4.75
C TYR A 54 9.28 -21.75 5.74
N ASP A 55 8.88 -20.99 6.76
CA ASP A 55 9.62 -20.83 8.00
C ASP A 55 8.75 -21.12 9.22
N SER A 56 9.38 -21.62 10.28
CA SER A 56 8.74 -21.88 11.57
C SER A 56 8.20 -20.64 12.29
N SER A 57 8.62 -19.43 11.89
CA SER A 57 8.11 -18.17 12.41
C SER A 57 6.70 -17.84 11.94
N PHE A 58 6.22 -18.47 10.85
CA PHE A 58 4.92 -18.16 10.29
C PHE A 58 3.77 -18.60 11.20
N PRO A 59 2.96 -17.67 11.72
CA PRO A 59 1.87 -17.97 12.61
C PRO A 59 0.71 -18.68 11.92
N THR A 60 -0.03 -19.48 12.69
CA THR A 60 -1.27 -20.15 12.26
C THR A 60 -2.47 -19.66 13.06
N GLU A 61 -2.37 -19.67 14.40
CA GLU A 61 -3.52 -19.34 15.26
C GLU A 61 -3.61 -17.85 15.64
N VAL A 62 -2.49 -17.22 15.99
CA VAL A 62 -2.45 -15.80 16.40
C VAL A 62 -1.65 -15.05 15.38
N PHE A 63 -2.30 -14.18 14.61
CA PHE A 63 -1.64 -13.50 13.52
C PHE A 63 -2.29 -12.16 13.20
N THR A 64 -1.54 -11.35 12.47
CA THR A 64 -2.05 -10.27 11.64
C THR A 64 -1.48 -10.44 10.24
N VAL A 65 -2.30 -10.24 9.21
CA VAL A 65 -1.83 -10.09 7.84
C VAL A 65 -2.41 -8.81 7.25
N THR A 66 -1.61 -8.09 6.47
CA THR A 66 -2.01 -6.87 5.78
C THR A 66 -1.49 -6.88 4.34
N ALA A 67 -2.13 -6.11 3.48
CA ALA A 67 -1.65 -5.77 2.14
C ALA A 67 -2.42 -4.55 1.63
N TRP A 68 -1.83 -3.80 0.72
CA TRP A 68 -2.56 -2.94 -0.20
C TRP A 68 -2.96 -3.76 -1.43
N ILE A 69 -4.18 -3.59 -1.90
CA ILE A 69 -4.70 -4.26 -3.08
C ILE A 69 -5.46 -3.30 -3.99
N LYS A 70 -5.41 -3.56 -5.29
CA LYS A 70 -6.25 -2.89 -6.30
C LYS A 70 -6.75 -3.92 -7.29
N THR A 71 -8.07 -4.13 -7.36
CA THR A 71 -8.67 -5.20 -8.15
C THR A 71 -10.08 -4.84 -8.62
N LEU A 72 -10.57 -5.56 -9.62
CA LEU A 72 -11.97 -5.60 -10.01
C LEU A 72 -12.62 -6.93 -9.57
N PRO A 73 -13.97 -7.03 -9.56
CA PRO A 73 -14.63 -8.29 -9.26
C PRO A 73 -14.29 -9.32 -10.33
N SER A 74 -13.93 -10.54 -9.91
CA SER A 74 -13.58 -11.64 -10.82
C SER A 74 -14.67 -12.71 -10.82
N MET A 75 -14.65 -13.63 -11.81
CA MET A 75 -15.64 -14.72 -11.85
C MET A 75 -15.46 -15.76 -10.73
N GLY A 76 -14.30 -15.74 -10.07
CA GLY A 76 -13.92 -16.69 -9.03
C GLY A 76 -13.55 -15.98 -7.73
N ARG A 77 -12.98 -16.74 -6.80
CA ARG A 77 -12.28 -16.15 -5.65
C ARG A 77 -10.89 -15.74 -6.10
N SER A 78 -10.35 -14.71 -5.46
CA SER A 78 -9.04 -14.15 -5.77
C SER A 78 -8.24 -14.02 -4.48
N ALA A 79 -7.26 -14.90 -4.28
CA ALA A 79 -6.48 -15.01 -3.06
C ALA A 79 -5.39 -13.93 -2.99
N ILE A 80 -5.35 -13.21 -1.89
CA ILE A 80 -4.40 -12.11 -1.66
C ILE A 80 -3.13 -12.69 -1.04
N ILE A 81 -3.29 -13.36 0.09
CA ILE A 81 -2.21 -14.01 0.84
C ILE A 81 -2.78 -15.25 1.55
N ALA A 82 -2.06 -16.37 1.47
CA ALA A 82 -2.54 -17.65 1.97
C ALA A 82 -1.43 -18.52 2.56
N ARG A 83 -1.70 -19.07 3.75
CA ARG A 83 -1.11 -20.33 4.19
C ARG A 83 -2.03 -21.46 3.74
N GLY A 84 -1.86 -21.84 2.47
CA GLY A 84 -2.67 -22.82 1.73
C GLY A 84 -2.64 -24.24 2.32
N GLU A 85 -3.21 -25.18 1.58
CA GLU A 85 -3.37 -26.59 1.99
C GLU A 85 -2.03 -27.34 2.05
N ASP A 86 -1.79 -28.09 3.13
CA ASP A 86 -0.55 -28.85 3.32
C ASP A 86 -0.59 -30.25 2.68
N ASP A 87 0.44 -30.61 1.92
CA ASP A 87 0.57 -31.87 1.16
C ASP A 87 0.55 -33.16 2.02
N ASN A 88 0.84 -33.02 3.32
CA ASN A 88 0.91 -34.13 4.26
C ASN A 88 -0.37 -34.33 5.07
N SER A 89 -1.08 -33.25 5.38
CA SER A 89 -2.25 -33.30 6.25
C SER A 89 -3.55 -32.95 5.55
N PHE A 90 -3.49 -32.40 4.34
CA PHE A 90 -4.61 -31.84 3.57
C PHE A 90 -5.39 -30.77 4.34
N ASN A 91 -4.77 -30.18 5.37
CA ASN A 91 -5.36 -29.08 6.11
C ASN A 91 -4.70 -27.76 5.70
N LEU A 92 -5.49 -26.87 5.15
CA LEU A 92 -5.24 -25.45 5.04
C LEU A 92 -5.14 -24.83 6.45
N SER A 93 -4.32 -23.79 6.58
CA SER A 93 -4.28 -23.01 7.81
C SER A 93 -5.28 -21.86 7.68
N TRP A 94 -5.00 -20.92 6.78
CA TRP A 94 -5.86 -19.79 6.51
C TRP A 94 -5.56 -19.18 5.14
N GLN A 95 -6.55 -18.49 4.56
CA GLN A 95 -6.40 -17.75 3.32
C GLN A 95 -7.29 -16.50 3.31
N ALA A 96 -6.69 -15.37 2.94
CA ALA A 96 -7.37 -14.11 2.73
C ALA A 96 -7.64 -13.93 1.23
N TYR A 97 -8.88 -13.59 0.87
CA TYR A 97 -9.27 -13.51 -0.54
C TYR A 97 -10.46 -12.55 -0.75
N VAL A 98 -10.61 -12.12 -1.99
CA VAL A 98 -11.77 -11.38 -2.49
C VAL A 98 -12.77 -12.37 -3.11
N GLN A 99 -14.04 -12.23 -2.75
CA GLN A 99 -15.14 -13.02 -3.31
C GLN A 99 -15.57 -12.50 -4.70
N PRO A 100 -16.31 -13.29 -5.50
CA PRO A 100 -16.81 -12.84 -6.81
C PRO A 100 -17.70 -11.58 -6.76
N ASP A 101 -18.28 -11.26 -5.60
CA ASP A 101 -19.06 -10.04 -5.39
C ASP A 101 -18.19 -8.82 -5.00
N GLY A 102 -16.87 -8.99 -4.96
CA GLY A 102 -15.90 -7.95 -4.64
C GLY A 102 -15.65 -7.74 -3.15
N THR A 103 -16.19 -8.58 -2.27
CA THR A 103 -16.03 -8.42 -0.82
C THR A 103 -14.85 -9.20 -0.26
N LEU A 104 -14.17 -8.62 0.74
CA LEU A 104 -13.08 -9.27 1.49
C LEU A 104 -13.63 -10.41 2.37
N GLN A 105 -12.94 -11.55 2.34
CA GLN A 105 -13.25 -12.72 3.15
C GLN A 105 -11.96 -13.43 3.61
N VAL A 106 -12.06 -14.16 4.72
CA VAL A 106 -11.02 -15.10 5.15
C VAL A 106 -11.63 -16.48 5.38
N MET A 107 -10.92 -17.52 4.99
CA MET A 107 -11.23 -18.91 5.32
C MET A 107 -10.15 -19.47 6.22
N LEU A 108 -10.55 -20.10 7.31
CA LEU A 108 -9.71 -20.89 8.20
C LEU A 108 -10.10 -22.35 8.02
N GLU A 109 -9.13 -23.26 8.06
CA GLU A 109 -9.42 -24.69 8.10
C GLU A 109 -8.77 -25.31 9.33
N ASN A 110 -9.50 -26.20 10.01
CA ASN A 110 -8.98 -26.91 11.17
C ASN A 110 -8.37 -28.26 10.78
N GLN A 111 -7.74 -28.96 11.73
CA GLN A 111 -7.10 -30.27 11.54
C GLN A 111 -8.02 -31.44 11.10
N ASN A 112 -9.29 -31.18 10.78
CA ASN A 112 -10.26 -32.18 10.32
C ASN A 112 -10.97 -31.71 9.04
N ASP A 113 -10.30 -30.93 8.21
CA ASP A 113 -10.80 -30.41 6.92
C ASP A 113 -12.12 -29.61 7.04
N ASN A 114 -12.39 -29.01 8.21
CA ASN A 114 -13.56 -28.16 8.37
C ASN A 114 -13.24 -26.72 8.02
N ASN A 115 -13.88 -26.26 6.96
CA ASN A 115 -13.76 -24.91 6.45
C ASN A 115 -14.68 -23.94 7.20
N PHE A 116 -14.09 -22.86 7.72
CA PHE A 116 -14.75 -21.77 8.40
C PHE A 116 -14.47 -20.45 7.68
N CYS A 117 -15.50 -19.86 7.08
CA CYS A 117 -15.39 -18.61 6.34
C CYS A 117 -15.95 -17.45 7.17
N TYR A 118 -15.32 -16.28 7.06
CA TYR A 118 -15.70 -15.07 7.78
C TYR A 118 -15.59 -13.83 6.87
N PRO A 119 -16.56 -12.90 6.93
CA PRO A 119 -17.68 -12.88 7.88
C PRO A 119 -18.89 -13.71 7.43
N PHE A 120 -18.87 -14.25 6.22
CA PHE A 120 -19.96 -15.05 5.67
C PHE A 120 -19.64 -16.54 5.78
N SER A 121 -20.64 -17.38 6.06
CA SER A 121 -20.44 -18.84 6.14
C SER A 121 -19.89 -19.43 4.85
N CYS A 122 -19.06 -20.47 4.97
CA CYS A 122 -18.82 -21.37 3.84
C CYS A 122 -20.14 -22.07 3.46
N MET A 123 -20.27 -22.51 2.21
CA MET A 123 -21.46 -23.23 1.76
C MET A 123 -21.72 -24.46 2.62
N GLY A 124 -22.94 -24.58 3.15
CA GLY A 124 -23.36 -25.72 3.97
C GLY A 124 -22.95 -25.65 5.45
N GLN A 125 -22.28 -24.58 5.89
CA GLN A 125 -21.92 -24.37 7.30
C GLN A 125 -22.89 -23.41 8.00
N PRO A 126 -23.02 -23.48 9.35
CA PRO A 126 -23.78 -22.50 10.11
C PRO A 126 -23.28 -21.07 9.87
N GLN A 127 -24.19 -20.09 9.94
CA GLN A 127 -23.80 -18.69 9.85
C GLN A 127 -22.89 -18.30 11.04
N PRO A 128 -21.73 -17.68 10.78
CA PRO A 128 -20.87 -17.21 11.85
C PRO A 128 -21.51 -16.03 12.59
N THR A 129 -21.11 -15.82 13.83
CA THR A 129 -21.58 -14.67 14.63
C THR A 129 -20.59 -13.52 14.46
N CYS A 130 -20.88 -12.65 13.50
CA CYS A 130 -20.04 -11.49 13.16
C CYS A 130 -20.85 -10.19 13.12
N THR A 131 -20.21 -9.08 13.47
CA THR A 131 -20.62 -7.77 12.96
C THR A 131 -20.03 -7.57 11.57
N PHE A 132 -20.69 -6.82 10.68
CA PHE A 132 -20.13 -6.47 9.38
C PHE A 132 -20.56 -5.07 8.95
N GLY A 133 -19.65 -4.37 8.29
CA GLY A 133 -19.81 -3.06 7.66
C GLY A 133 -19.54 -3.17 6.15
N ASN A 134 -18.76 -2.23 5.61
CA ASN A 134 -18.40 -2.23 4.20
C ASN A 134 -17.13 -3.06 3.95
N LEU A 135 -17.27 -4.20 3.30
CA LEU A 135 -16.14 -5.08 2.96
C LEU A 135 -15.84 -5.09 1.46
N PHE A 136 -16.49 -4.24 0.67
CA PHE A 136 -16.27 -4.16 -0.76
C PHE A 136 -14.93 -3.45 -1.05
N VAL A 137 -14.04 -4.12 -1.78
CA VAL A 137 -12.66 -3.69 -2.07
C VAL A 137 -12.29 -3.84 -3.56
N ALA A 138 -13.24 -4.25 -4.39
CA ALA A 138 -13.01 -4.57 -5.79
C ALA A 138 -13.67 -3.52 -6.70
N ASP A 139 -13.21 -2.29 -6.58
CA ASP A 139 -13.69 -1.12 -7.34
C ASP A 139 -12.62 -0.46 -8.20
N ASP A 140 -11.49 -1.15 -8.41
CA ASP A 140 -10.30 -0.64 -9.10
C ASP A 140 -9.66 0.57 -8.41
N LEU A 141 -9.86 0.73 -7.10
CA LEU A 141 -9.10 1.64 -6.25
C LEU A 141 -8.20 0.87 -5.29
N TRP A 142 -7.16 1.56 -4.80
CA TRP A 142 -6.29 1.02 -3.76
C TRP A 142 -7.04 0.94 -2.43
N HIS A 143 -7.05 -0.25 -1.83
CA HIS A 143 -7.56 -0.49 -0.50
C HIS A 143 -6.51 -1.19 0.36
N HIS A 144 -6.36 -0.73 1.60
CA HIS A 144 -5.57 -1.46 2.58
C HIS A 144 -6.44 -2.45 3.32
N ILE A 145 -6.12 -3.74 3.21
CA ILE A 145 -6.80 -4.79 3.96
C ILE A 145 -5.94 -5.21 5.15
N ALA A 146 -6.60 -5.53 6.26
CA ALA A 146 -5.95 -6.20 7.39
C ALA A 146 -6.86 -7.26 7.99
N ILE A 147 -6.26 -8.35 8.47
CA ILE A 147 -6.96 -9.43 9.17
C ILE A 147 -6.18 -9.76 10.43
N THR A 148 -6.80 -9.58 11.59
CA THR A 148 -6.21 -9.94 12.89
C THR A 148 -6.95 -11.10 13.51
N ARG A 149 -6.25 -12.10 14.04
CA ARG A 149 -6.83 -13.18 14.86
C ARG A 149 -6.10 -13.26 16.21
N SER A 150 -6.83 -13.00 17.28
CA SER A 150 -6.29 -13.05 18.65
C SER A 150 -6.26 -14.46 19.23
N ALA A 151 -5.51 -14.64 20.33
CA ALA A 151 -5.43 -15.91 21.06
C ALA A 151 -6.79 -16.41 21.60
N SER A 152 -7.78 -15.53 21.79
CA SER A 152 -9.15 -15.90 22.16
C SER A 152 -10.02 -16.29 20.98
N GLY A 153 -9.49 -16.27 19.74
CA GLY A 153 -10.23 -16.55 18.52
C GLY A 153 -11.18 -15.42 18.12
N VAL A 154 -10.92 -14.18 18.55
CA VAL A 154 -11.56 -13.00 17.96
C VAL A 154 -10.84 -12.68 16.66
N LEU A 155 -11.58 -12.70 15.56
CA LEU A 155 -11.12 -12.39 14.22
C LEU A 155 -11.72 -11.06 13.78
N VAL A 156 -10.90 -10.16 13.27
CA VAL A 156 -11.33 -8.82 12.81
C VAL A 156 -10.80 -8.59 11.40
N LEU A 157 -11.68 -8.16 10.50
CA LEU A 157 -11.33 -7.73 9.14
C LEU A 157 -11.41 -6.20 9.12
N TYR A 158 -10.39 -5.59 8.53
CA TYR A 158 -10.29 -4.15 8.35
C TYR A 158 -10.17 -3.80 6.88
N VAL A 159 -10.78 -2.69 6.49
CA VAL A 159 -10.59 -2.03 5.20
C VAL A 159 -10.24 -0.58 5.51
N ASP A 160 -9.17 -0.08 4.89
CA ASP A 160 -8.67 1.30 5.02
C ASP A 160 -8.50 1.74 6.49
N GLY A 161 -7.93 0.81 7.28
CA GLY A 161 -7.65 0.99 8.70
C GLY A 161 -8.89 0.94 9.62
N GLN A 162 -10.11 0.80 9.08
CA GLN A 162 -11.34 0.72 9.85
C GLN A 162 -11.77 -0.73 10.08
N ALA A 163 -12.23 -1.06 11.29
CA ALA A 163 -12.71 -2.40 11.62
C ALA A 163 -14.11 -2.62 11.01
N GLU A 164 -14.16 -3.36 9.90
CA GLU A 164 -15.40 -3.59 9.15
C GLU A 164 -16.09 -4.88 9.57
N SER A 165 -15.38 -5.86 10.13
CA SER A 165 -16.04 -7.04 10.71
C SER A 165 -15.35 -7.50 11.97
N THR A 166 -16.13 -7.94 12.96
CA THR A 166 -15.62 -8.64 14.15
C THR A 166 -16.41 -9.92 14.36
N CYS A 167 -15.71 -11.04 14.32
CA CYS A 167 -16.25 -12.38 14.52
C CYS A 167 -15.72 -12.97 15.83
N THR A 168 -16.59 -13.66 16.56
CA THR A 168 -16.21 -14.40 17.76
C THR A 168 -16.44 -15.89 17.56
N GLN A 169 -15.82 -16.72 18.41
CA GLN A 169 -15.92 -18.19 18.32
C GLN A 169 -15.48 -18.72 16.95
N THR A 170 -14.39 -18.18 16.41
CA THR A 170 -13.90 -18.64 15.12
C THR A 170 -13.30 -20.04 15.17
N GLY A 171 -13.26 -20.73 14.02
CA GLY A 171 -12.48 -21.96 13.86
C GLY A 171 -11.02 -21.79 14.29
N VAL A 172 -10.35 -22.90 14.60
CA VAL A 172 -8.92 -22.93 14.92
C VAL A 172 -8.17 -23.37 13.67
N PRO A 173 -7.34 -22.50 13.06
CA PRO A 173 -6.49 -22.86 11.94
C PRO A 173 -5.62 -24.08 12.25
N SER A 174 -5.38 -24.93 11.26
CA SER A 174 -4.45 -26.05 11.42
C SER A 174 -3.06 -25.53 11.76
N SER A 175 -2.56 -25.92 12.93
CA SER A 175 -1.18 -25.67 13.34
C SER A 175 -0.16 -26.59 12.67
N ASN A 176 -0.63 -27.67 12.03
CA ASN A 176 0.21 -28.67 11.37
C ASN A 176 0.22 -28.40 9.87
N ASN A 177 0.84 -27.29 9.50
CA ASN A 177 1.00 -26.87 8.12
C ASN A 177 2.47 -26.48 7.95
N PHE A 178 3.12 -26.97 6.90
CA PHE A 178 4.54 -26.73 6.62
C PHE A 178 4.78 -26.20 5.19
N GLN A 179 3.73 -25.71 4.54
CA GLN A 179 3.82 -25.18 3.18
C GLN A 179 4.39 -23.78 3.16
N SER A 180 4.92 -23.44 1.99
CA SER A 180 5.23 -22.07 1.62
C SER A 180 4.00 -21.18 1.77
N LEU A 181 4.25 -19.95 2.16
CA LEU A 181 3.27 -18.87 2.09
C LEU A 181 3.18 -18.41 0.62
N THR A 182 1.97 -18.15 0.14
CA THR A 182 1.76 -17.57 -1.19
C THR A 182 1.08 -16.22 -1.12
N ILE A 183 1.48 -15.33 -2.02
CA ILE A 183 0.81 -14.06 -2.30
C ILE A 183 0.34 -14.10 -3.76
N GLY A 184 -0.90 -13.70 -4.01
CA GLY A 184 -1.52 -13.74 -5.34
C GLY A 184 -2.20 -15.06 -5.71
N CYS A 185 -2.09 -16.11 -4.88
CA CYS A 185 -2.85 -17.36 -5.06
C CYS A 185 -3.02 -18.12 -3.73
N THR A 186 -3.80 -19.20 -3.75
CA THR A 186 -3.81 -20.23 -2.70
C THR A 186 -3.55 -21.60 -3.32
N HIS A 187 -3.33 -22.63 -2.50
CA HIS A 187 -3.20 -24.02 -2.95
C HIS A 187 -4.43 -24.82 -2.50
N GLY A 188 -4.93 -25.67 -3.39
CA GLY A 188 -6.02 -26.60 -3.12
C GLY A 188 -6.55 -27.24 -4.40
N THR A 189 -7.50 -28.17 -4.27
CA THR A 189 -8.10 -28.86 -5.43
C THR A 189 -9.55 -28.46 -5.70
N ILE A 190 -9.92 -28.40 -6.98
CA ILE A 190 -11.32 -28.44 -7.43
C ILE A 190 -11.65 -29.90 -7.84
N GLY A 191 -12.10 -30.72 -6.88
CA GLY A 191 -12.37 -32.14 -7.13
C GLY A 191 -11.95 -33.07 -5.99
N PRO A 192 -11.91 -34.40 -6.19
CA PRO A 192 -11.30 -35.31 -5.21
C PRO A 192 -9.78 -35.06 -5.14
N PRO A 193 -9.16 -35.09 -3.94
CA PRO A 193 -7.75 -34.78 -3.77
C PRO A 193 -6.86 -35.69 -4.65
N PRO A 194 -5.97 -35.14 -5.49
CA PRO A 194 -4.88 -35.92 -6.03
C PRO A 194 -3.94 -36.37 -4.90
N GLY A 195 -3.23 -37.48 -5.09
CA GLY A 195 -2.08 -37.76 -4.23
C GLY A 195 -0.92 -36.84 -4.64
N GLY A 196 -0.50 -35.91 -3.78
CA GLY A 196 0.63 -35.01 -4.02
C GLY A 196 0.40 -33.58 -3.53
N VAL A 197 1.25 -32.64 -3.95
CA VAL A 197 1.09 -31.20 -3.70
C VAL A 197 -0.10 -30.69 -4.51
N GLU A 198 -1.02 -30.00 -3.82
CA GLU A 198 -2.21 -29.42 -4.45
C GLU A 198 -1.84 -28.29 -5.42
N PRO A 199 -2.50 -28.17 -6.58
CA PRO A 199 -2.19 -27.11 -7.53
C PRO A 199 -2.60 -25.73 -6.97
N PRO A 200 -1.92 -24.65 -7.41
CA PRO A 200 -2.38 -23.31 -7.11
C PRO A 200 -3.73 -23.02 -7.79
N ILE A 201 -4.60 -22.31 -7.06
CA ILE A 201 -5.93 -21.88 -7.47
C ILE A 201 -6.22 -20.46 -6.96
N TRP A 202 -7.33 -19.88 -7.44
CA TRP A 202 -7.82 -18.56 -7.01
C TRP A 202 -6.79 -17.46 -7.21
N PHE A 203 -6.14 -17.46 -8.37
CA PHE A 203 -5.19 -16.44 -8.75
C PHE A 203 -5.82 -15.04 -8.69
N PHE A 204 -5.04 -14.09 -8.17
CA PHE A 204 -5.46 -12.71 -7.98
C PHE A 204 -5.34 -11.93 -9.29
N PRO A 205 -6.38 -11.22 -9.75
CA PRO A 205 -6.30 -10.34 -10.91
C PRO A 205 -6.22 -8.88 -10.47
N GLY A 206 -5.02 -8.30 -10.43
CA GLY A 206 -4.84 -6.90 -10.01
C GLY A 206 -3.46 -6.61 -9.45
N LEU A 207 -3.35 -5.51 -8.70
CA LEU A 207 -2.12 -5.12 -8.03
C LEU A 207 -2.18 -5.52 -6.56
N ILE A 208 -1.06 -6.02 -6.04
CA ILE A 208 -0.82 -6.20 -4.60
C ILE A 208 0.44 -5.42 -4.27
N ASP A 209 0.43 -4.75 -3.12
CA ASP A 209 1.56 -4.00 -2.60
C ASP A 209 1.66 -4.11 -1.07
N GLU A 210 2.87 -3.95 -0.55
CA GLU A 210 3.21 -4.00 0.88
C GLU A 210 2.62 -5.19 1.69
N PRO A 211 2.63 -6.47 1.23
CA PRO A 211 2.17 -7.56 2.07
C PRO A 211 3.02 -7.71 3.34
N ALA A 212 2.36 -7.81 4.48
CA ALA A 212 3.04 -7.97 5.77
C ALA A 212 2.32 -8.96 6.69
N MET A 213 3.09 -9.57 7.58
CA MET A 213 2.63 -10.60 8.51
C MET A 213 3.27 -10.45 9.89
N TRP A 214 2.42 -10.54 10.92
CA TRP A 214 2.83 -10.57 12.32
C TRP A 214 2.36 -11.85 12.99
N ASN A 215 3.16 -12.37 13.92
CA ASN A 215 2.81 -13.47 14.82
C ASN A 215 2.04 -13.03 16.09
N VAL A 216 1.54 -11.79 16.07
CA VAL A 216 0.67 -11.20 17.08
C VAL A 216 -0.60 -10.67 16.42
N ALA A 217 -1.66 -10.53 17.19
CA ALA A 217 -2.86 -9.81 16.76
C ALA A 217 -2.68 -8.32 17.07
N LEU A 218 -2.50 -7.50 16.02
CA LEU A 218 -2.45 -6.06 16.15
C LEU A 218 -3.80 -5.53 16.65
N THR A 219 -3.74 -4.47 17.45
CA THR A 219 -4.90 -3.71 17.88
C THR A 219 -5.41 -2.82 16.73
N ALA A 220 -6.66 -2.37 16.82
CA ALA A 220 -7.22 -1.44 15.83
C ALA A 220 -6.39 -0.15 15.66
N GLY A 221 -5.75 0.34 16.74
CA GLY A 221 -4.87 1.50 16.68
C GLY A 221 -3.56 1.22 15.94
N GLU A 222 -2.99 0.04 16.11
CA GLU A 222 -1.80 -0.41 15.39
C GLU A 222 -2.12 -0.64 13.90
N VAL A 223 -3.23 -1.30 13.57
CA VAL A 223 -3.69 -1.46 12.18
C VAL A 223 -3.92 -0.10 11.51
N SER A 224 -4.55 0.85 12.21
CA SER A 224 -4.73 2.21 11.69
C SER A 224 -3.40 2.95 11.51
N THR A 225 -2.36 2.62 12.30
CA THR A 225 -1.02 3.20 12.15
C THR A 225 -0.35 2.62 10.91
N VAL A 226 -0.43 1.29 10.71
CA VAL A 226 0.08 0.63 9.50
C VAL A 226 -0.55 1.23 8.24
N PHE A 227 -1.88 1.41 8.24
CA PHE A 227 -2.58 2.05 7.13
C PHE A 227 -2.10 3.47 6.82
N GLN A 228 -1.84 4.29 7.84
CA GLN A 228 -1.52 5.72 7.66
C GLN A 228 -0.04 5.98 7.38
N ASN A 229 0.85 5.17 7.97
CA ASN A 229 2.28 5.46 8.04
C ASN A 229 3.16 4.37 7.39
N GLY A 230 2.57 3.28 6.90
CA GLY A 230 3.30 2.11 6.41
C GLY A 230 3.71 1.15 7.52
N VAL A 231 4.41 0.09 7.13
CA VAL A 231 4.90 -0.95 8.04
C VAL A 231 6.25 -0.52 8.62
N ASP A 232 6.40 -0.59 9.94
CA ASP A 232 7.69 -0.46 10.61
C ASP A 232 8.45 -1.81 10.50
N PRO A 233 9.59 -1.89 9.77
CA PRO A 233 10.33 -3.15 9.59
C PRO A 233 10.87 -3.74 10.90
N ASP A 234 11.01 -2.91 11.94
CA ASP A 234 11.42 -3.31 13.29
C ASP A 234 10.22 -3.57 14.23
N GLY A 235 9.00 -3.57 13.69
CA GLY A 235 7.75 -3.73 14.41
C GLY A 235 7.68 -5.03 15.22
N ALA A 236 7.20 -4.94 16.46
CA ALA A 236 7.13 -6.09 17.36
C ALA A 236 6.26 -7.22 16.80
N GLY A 237 6.83 -8.42 16.68
CA GLY A 237 6.13 -9.60 16.19
C GLY A 237 5.97 -9.66 14.67
N LEU A 238 6.54 -8.71 13.92
CA LEU A 238 6.63 -8.79 12.46
C LEU A 238 7.52 -9.98 12.07
N VAL A 239 7.04 -10.81 11.15
CA VAL A 239 7.72 -12.03 10.67
C VAL A 239 7.81 -12.09 9.14
N GLY A 240 7.32 -11.06 8.46
CA GLY A 240 7.41 -10.92 7.02
C GLY A 240 6.89 -9.55 6.61
N TYR A 241 7.65 -8.83 5.81
CA TYR A 241 7.28 -7.57 5.19
C TYR A 241 7.93 -7.49 3.81
N TRP A 242 7.13 -7.69 2.77
CA TRP A 242 7.57 -7.68 1.39
C TRP A 242 7.04 -6.40 0.74
N ASP A 243 7.87 -5.38 0.64
CA ASP A 243 7.47 -4.03 0.19
C ASP A 243 7.09 -3.97 -1.29
N PHE A 244 7.59 -4.90 -2.11
CA PHE A 244 7.42 -4.93 -3.56
C PHE A 244 8.01 -3.70 -4.30
N ASP A 245 9.02 -3.07 -3.70
CA ASP A 245 9.69 -1.88 -4.25
C ASP A 245 10.99 -2.18 -5.02
N ALA A 246 11.34 -3.46 -5.21
CA ALA A 246 12.54 -3.82 -5.96
C ALA A 246 12.50 -3.36 -7.44
N GLY A 247 11.30 -3.21 -8.00
CA GLY A 247 11.02 -2.73 -9.36
C GLY A 247 11.53 -3.64 -10.49
N SER A 248 12.27 -4.70 -10.18
CA SER A 248 12.79 -5.68 -11.13
C SER A 248 13.36 -6.92 -10.44
N GLY A 249 13.55 -7.99 -11.21
CA GLY A 249 14.21 -9.21 -10.75
C GLY A 249 13.27 -10.26 -10.18
N GLN A 250 13.87 -11.33 -9.66
CA GLN A 250 13.18 -12.52 -9.15
C GLN A 250 13.05 -12.57 -7.62
N PRO A 251 14.06 -12.15 -6.83
CA PRO A 251 13.95 -12.16 -5.38
C PRO A 251 12.91 -11.13 -4.91
N VAL A 252 12.10 -11.53 -3.94
CA VAL A 252 11.20 -10.65 -3.20
C VAL A 252 11.73 -10.57 -1.78
N LEU A 253 12.27 -9.42 -1.38
CA LEU A 253 12.94 -9.29 -0.11
C LEU A 253 11.94 -9.08 1.03
N ASP A 254 12.00 -9.92 2.05
CA ASP A 254 11.49 -9.58 3.38
C ASP A 254 12.40 -8.55 4.07
N LEU A 255 11.87 -7.36 4.35
CA LEU A 255 12.53 -6.28 5.08
C LEU A 255 12.45 -6.42 6.61
N SER A 256 11.62 -7.34 7.12
CA SER A 256 11.56 -7.60 8.55
C SER A 256 12.84 -8.27 9.06
N VAL A 257 13.04 -8.22 10.38
CA VAL A 257 14.15 -8.92 11.04
C VAL A 257 14.13 -10.44 10.85
N ALA A 258 13.02 -11.02 10.39
CA ALA A 258 12.91 -12.46 10.13
C ALA A 258 13.56 -12.89 8.81
N ALA A 259 13.71 -11.97 7.85
CA ALA A 259 14.35 -12.22 6.55
C ALA A 259 13.79 -13.44 5.78
N ASN A 260 12.48 -13.67 5.88
CA ASN A 260 11.72 -14.66 5.14
C ASN A 260 11.51 -14.22 3.68
N HIS A 261 12.60 -14.10 2.93
CA HIS A 261 12.55 -13.66 1.53
C HIS A 261 11.78 -14.67 0.66
N GLY A 262 11.03 -14.16 -0.31
CA GLY A 262 10.35 -14.94 -1.34
C GLY A 262 10.98 -14.79 -2.71
N PHE A 263 10.26 -15.28 -3.71
CA PHE A 263 10.59 -15.12 -5.13
C PHE A 263 9.32 -15.18 -5.99
N LEU A 264 9.42 -14.67 -7.21
CA LEU A 264 8.34 -14.75 -8.19
C LEU A 264 8.16 -16.20 -8.70
N GLY A 265 6.90 -16.62 -8.84
CA GLY A 265 6.55 -17.89 -9.47
C GLY A 265 6.83 -19.15 -8.64
N THR A 266 7.28 -20.21 -9.32
CA THR A 266 7.45 -21.57 -8.76
C THR A 266 8.79 -21.80 -8.06
N ASP A 267 9.88 -21.34 -8.67
CA ASP A 267 11.23 -21.80 -8.30
C ASP A 267 12.29 -20.68 -8.24
N GLY A 268 11.90 -19.42 -8.49
CA GLY A 268 12.74 -18.22 -8.37
C GLY A 268 13.96 -18.19 -9.30
N ASN A 269 14.05 -19.09 -10.28
CA ASN A 269 15.23 -19.26 -11.13
C ASN A 269 14.95 -18.95 -12.62
N LEU A 270 13.72 -18.62 -12.99
CA LEU A 270 13.30 -18.38 -14.37
C LEU A 270 12.97 -16.91 -14.59
N ALA A 271 14.01 -16.08 -14.77
CA ALA A 271 13.80 -14.66 -15.06
C ALA A 271 12.94 -14.46 -16.33
N GLY A 272 11.79 -13.80 -16.16
CA GLY A 272 10.85 -13.51 -17.26
C GLY A 272 9.97 -14.69 -17.66
N ASP A 273 9.64 -15.57 -16.70
CA ASP A 273 8.56 -16.55 -16.89
C ASP A 273 7.22 -15.80 -17.03
N PRO A 274 6.43 -16.02 -18.09
CA PRO A 274 5.12 -15.39 -18.24
C PRO A 274 4.10 -15.73 -17.14
N ALA A 275 4.42 -16.68 -16.26
CA ALA A 275 3.63 -17.04 -15.07
C ALA A 275 4.15 -16.37 -13.78
N ASP A 276 5.08 -15.43 -13.90
CA ASP A 276 5.52 -14.56 -12.82
C ASP A 276 4.72 -13.25 -12.87
N PRO A 277 4.31 -12.71 -11.70
CA PRO A 277 3.73 -11.37 -11.66
C PRO A 277 4.72 -10.33 -12.16
N GLU A 278 4.21 -9.27 -12.80
CA GLU A 278 5.01 -8.21 -13.38
C GLU A 278 5.22 -7.06 -12.38
N TRP A 279 6.44 -6.52 -12.31
CA TRP A 279 6.71 -5.28 -11.59
C TRP A 279 6.04 -4.10 -12.30
N VAL A 280 5.30 -3.30 -11.55
CA VAL A 280 4.64 -2.08 -12.04
C VAL A 280 5.12 -0.91 -11.20
N SER A 281 5.70 0.10 -11.86
CA SER A 281 6.01 1.37 -11.19
C SER A 281 4.71 2.09 -10.82
N LEU A 282 4.63 2.53 -9.57
CA LEU A 282 3.56 3.39 -9.05
C LEU A 282 3.93 4.87 -9.09
N ASP A 283 5.19 5.18 -9.41
CA ASP A 283 5.67 6.55 -9.48
C ASP A 283 4.92 7.34 -10.56
N VAL A 284 4.46 8.52 -10.18
CA VAL A 284 3.83 9.46 -11.11
C VAL A 284 4.89 9.94 -12.10
N GLU A 285 4.67 9.69 -13.39
CA GLU A 285 5.51 10.32 -14.41
C GLU A 285 5.29 11.83 -14.39
N PHE A 286 6.37 12.59 -14.49
CA PHE A 286 6.33 14.05 -14.54
C PHE A 286 7.36 14.59 -15.53
N HIS A 287 7.25 15.88 -15.82
CA HIS A 287 8.23 16.61 -16.62
C HIS A 287 8.99 17.57 -15.72
N ARG A 288 10.25 17.27 -15.41
CA ARG A 288 11.11 18.12 -14.58
C ARG A 288 11.27 19.50 -15.21
N ALA A 289 11.15 20.53 -14.37
CA ALA A 289 11.08 21.95 -14.72
C ALA A 289 9.74 22.49 -15.24
N ASP A 290 8.68 21.68 -15.34
CA ASP A 290 7.29 22.15 -15.49
C ASP A 290 6.59 22.16 -14.11
N CYS A 291 7.03 23.06 -13.25
CA CYS A 291 6.57 23.15 -11.85
C CYS A 291 5.10 23.57 -11.74
N ASN A 292 4.58 24.28 -12.75
CA ASN A 292 3.19 24.73 -12.75
C ASN A 292 2.22 23.67 -13.34
N ALA A 293 2.76 22.57 -13.89
CA ALA A 293 2.06 21.45 -14.51
C ALA A 293 1.14 21.86 -15.68
N ASP A 294 1.58 22.80 -16.52
CA ASP A 294 0.85 23.25 -17.71
C ASP A 294 1.30 22.58 -19.02
N GLY A 295 2.31 21.70 -18.94
CA GLY A 295 2.88 20.93 -20.04
C GLY A 295 4.01 21.65 -20.77
N GLN A 296 4.46 22.81 -20.28
CA GLN A 296 5.49 23.62 -20.92
C GLN A 296 6.56 24.04 -19.90
N THR A 297 7.84 23.88 -20.25
CA THR A 297 8.94 24.46 -19.47
C THR A 297 9.19 25.91 -19.91
N ASP A 298 8.76 26.89 -19.10
CA ASP A 298 9.01 28.31 -19.31
C ASP A 298 9.18 29.13 -18.02
N ILE A 299 9.20 30.47 -18.15
CA ILE A 299 9.45 31.36 -17.01
C ILE A 299 8.35 31.27 -15.93
N ALA A 300 7.15 30.82 -16.29
CA ALA A 300 6.06 30.61 -15.36
C ALA A 300 6.39 29.55 -14.31
N ASP A 301 7.24 28.57 -14.63
CA ASP A 301 7.67 27.52 -13.69
C ASP A 301 8.57 28.08 -12.60
N ALA A 302 9.58 28.88 -12.97
CA ALA A 302 10.40 29.60 -12.01
C ALA A 302 9.56 30.51 -11.11
N VAL A 303 8.52 31.14 -11.66
CA VAL A 303 7.58 31.97 -10.88
C VAL A 303 6.74 31.11 -9.93
N SER A 304 6.33 29.91 -10.34
CA SER A 304 5.59 28.96 -9.50
C SER A 304 6.42 28.48 -8.31
N VAL A 305 7.69 28.10 -8.52
CA VAL A 305 8.63 27.79 -7.43
C VAL A 305 8.72 28.96 -6.45
N LEU A 306 8.96 30.19 -6.94
CA LEU A 306 9.09 31.36 -6.07
C LEU A 306 7.78 31.71 -5.33
N ASN A 307 6.63 31.49 -5.95
CA ASN A 307 5.32 31.70 -5.32
C ASN A 307 5.04 30.68 -4.22
N TYR A 308 5.50 29.44 -4.39
CA TYR A 308 5.44 28.42 -3.35
C TYR A 308 6.33 28.79 -2.16
N LEU A 309 7.60 29.15 -2.42
CA LEU A 309 8.57 29.44 -1.37
C LEU A 309 8.30 30.73 -0.58
N PHE A 310 7.89 31.79 -1.26
CA PHE A 310 7.82 33.13 -0.68
C PHE A 310 6.44 33.78 -0.78
N GLY A 311 5.55 33.22 -1.58
CA GLY A 311 4.19 33.72 -1.77
C GLY A 311 3.19 33.10 -0.81
N SER A 312 1.91 33.33 -1.11
CA SER A 312 0.80 32.55 -0.56
C SER A 312 0.32 31.51 -1.58
N GLY A 313 1.24 30.97 -2.38
CA GLY A 313 0.94 29.98 -3.41
C GLY A 313 0.42 28.69 -2.81
N ALA A 314 -0.32 27.93 -3.61
CA ALA A 314 -0.62 26.54 -3.27
C ALA A 314 0.66 25.71 -3.43
N GLU A 315 0.73 24.59 -2.70
CA GLU A 315 1.72 23.55 -2.93
C GLU A 315 1.62 23.05 -4.38
N PRO A 316 2.75 22.86 -5.09
CA PRO A 316 2.72 22.38 -6.45
C PRO A 316 2.14 20.94 -6.52
N PRO A 317 1.47 20.56 -7.62
CA PRO A 317 0.90 19.20 -7.77
C PRO A 317 1.94 18.08 -7.69
N CYS A 318 3.19 18.41 -8.07
CA CYS A 318 4.32 17.51 -8.18
C CYS A 318 5.55 18.25 -7.68
N GLY A 319 6.08 17.82 -6.53
CA GLY A 319 7.28 18.39 -5.93
C GLY A 319 8.50 18.15 -6.82
N ASP A 320 8.63 16.95 -7.39
CA ASP A 320 9.80 16.57 -8.22
C ASP A 320 9.86 17.38 -9.52
N ALA A 321 8.72 17.80 -10.06
CA ALA A 321 8.70 18.73 -11.20
C ALA A 321 9.27 20.12 -10.83
N CYS A 322 9.19 20.50 -9.56
CA CYS A 322 9.65 21.76 -9.01
C CYS A 322 11.06 21.68 -8.38
N ASP A 323 11.55 20.50 -8.02
CA ASP A 323 12.95 20.23 -7.66
C ASP A 323 13.75 20.06 -8.97
N ILE A 324 14.22 21.20 -9.48
CA ILE A 324 14.73 21.32 -10.84
C ILE A 324 16.21 20.94 -10.88
N ASN A 325 16.94 21.11 -9.78
CA ASN A 325 18.32 20.69 -9.69
C ASN A 325 18.49 19.27 -9.12
N ASP A 326 17.40 18.62 -8.70
CA ASP A 326 17.34 17.22 -8.27
C ASP A 326 18.26 16.98 -7.06
N ASP A 327 18.20 17.90 -6.08
CA ASP A 327 19.00 17.84 -4.85
C ASP A 327 18.20 17.40 -3.61
N GLY A 328 16.92 17.06 -3.80
CA GLY A 328 15.99 16.58 -2.79
C GLY A 328 15.50 17.68 -1.87
N SER A 329 15.51 18.93 -2.32
CA SER A 329 15.11 20.10 -1.54
C SER A 329 14.55 21.20 -2.43
N LEU A 330 13.22 21.36 -2.38
CA LEU A 330 12.53 22.46 -3.05
C LEU A 330 12.88 23.83 -2.42
N ASP A 331 13.78 24.58 -3.06
CA ASP A 331 14.27 25.88 -2.62
C ASP A 331 14.59 26.89 -3.76
N ILE A 332 15.25 28.01 -3.44
CA ILE A 332 15.50 29.07 -4.42
C ILE A 332 16.46 28.64 -5.53
N SER A 333 17.28 27.62 -5.29
CA SER A 333 18.19 27.05 -6.27
C SER A 333 17.44 26.43 -7.45
N ASP A 334 16.21 25.94 -7.25
CA ASP A 334 15.36 25.42 -8.32
C ASP A 334 14.89 26.50 -9.27
N ALA A 335 14.42 27.61 -8.72
CA ALA A 335 14.04 28.77 -9.53
C ALA A 335 15.23 29.33 -10.33
N ILE A 336 16.44 29.27 -9.74
CA ILE A 336 17.67 29.66 -10.44
C ILE A 336 17.98 28.66 -11.56
N SER A 337 17.87 27.35 -11.30
CA SER A 337 18.15 26.29 -12.27
C SER A 337 17.17 26.33 -13.44
N SER A 338 15.88 26.56 -13.18
CA SER A 338 14.85 26.80 -14.21
C SER A 338 15.24 27.95 -15.15
N LEU A 339 15.58 29.11 -14.59
CA LEU A 339 15.95 30.28 -15.38
C LEU A 339 17.29 30.08 -16.09
N ALA A 340 18.22 29.34 -15.49
CA ALA A 340 19.51 29.05 -16.11
C ALA A 340 19.34 28.13 -17.31
N ASP A 341 18.52 27.08 -17.22
CA ASP A 341 18.19 26.21 -18.35
C ASP A 341 17.56 27.00 -19.52
N LEU A 342 16.62 27.92 -19.22
CA LEU A 342 15.93 28.72 -20.23
C LEU A 342 16.81 29.75 -20.94
N PHE A 343 17.80 30.33 -20.24
CA PHE A 343 18.49 31.54 -20.72
C PHE A 343 20.02 31.44 -20.80
N ASP A 344 20.64 30.44 -20.17
CA ASP A 344 22.08 30.21 -20.23
C ASP A 344 22.40 28.95 -21.04
N PRO A 345 22.81 29.08 -22.32
CA PRO A 345 23.13 27.94 -23.16
C PRO A 345 24.40 27.18 -22.71
N THR A 346 25.09 27.66 -21.67
CA THR A 346 26.25 26.99 -21.05
C THR A 346 25.89 26.28 -19.75
N PHE A 347 24.66 26.41 -19.27
CA PHE A 347 24.18 25.70 -18.09
C PHE A 347 24.16 24.18 -18.37
N PRO A 348 24.52 23.34 -17.38
CA PRO A 348 24.37 21.89 -17.51
C PRO A 348 22.91 21.51 -17.79
N PRO A 349 22.66 20.40 -18.52
CA PRO A 349 21.30 19.91 -18.71
C PRO A 349 20.61 19.63 -17.37
N ILE A 350 19.33 19.96 -17.29
CA ILE A 350 18.47 19.58 -16.16
C ILE A 350 18.48 18.05 -16.00
N PRO A 351 18.58 17.53 -14.77
CA PRO A 351 18.47 16.10 -14.49
C PRO A 351 17.17 15.50 -15.07
N PRO A 352 17.17 14.20 -15.45
CA PRO A 352 15.96 13.52 -15.88
C PRO A 352 14.88 13.53 -14.77
N PRO A 353 13.57 13.50 -15.11
CA PRO A 353 12.99 13.40 -16.45
C PRO A 353 12.80 14.77 -17.15
N HIS A 354 13.72 15.13 -18.05
CA HIS A 354 13.69 16.35 -18.86
C HIS A 354 14.35 16.06 -20.23
N PRO A 355 13.82 16.56 -21.37
CA PRO A 355 12.71 17.51 -21.55
C PRO A 355 11.34 16.87 -21.78
N GLY A 356 11.10 15.64 -21.29
CA GLY A 356 9.81 14.97 -21.42
C GLY A 356 9.48 14.16 -20.19
N CYS A 357 8.30 13.53 -20.20
CA CYS A 357 7.79 12.74 -19.09
C CYS A 357 8.66 11.54 -18.75
N GLY A 358 8.73 11.22 -17.46
CA GLY A 358 9.26 9.98 -16.90
C GLY A 358 9.12 9.98 -15.39
N ALA A 359 9.40 8.84 -14.75
CA ALA A 359 9.51 8.75 -13.30
C ALA A 359 10.81 9.39 -12.79
N ASP A 360 10.88 9.69 -11.49
CA ASP A 360 12.11 10.19 -10.87
C ASP A 360 13.18 9.08 -10.80
N PRO A 361 14.35 9.23 -11.46
CA PRO A 361 15.42 8.24 -11.37
C PRO A 361 16.15 8.24 -10.01
N THR A 362 15.92 9.25 -9.18
CA THR A 362 16.59 9.49 -7.89
C THR A 362 15.56 9.74 -6.81
N SER A 363 14.90 8.66 -6.38
CA SER A 363 13.95 8.71 -5.26
C SER A 363 14.56 9.40 -4.02
N ASP A 364 13.88 10.45 -3.55
CA ASP A 364 14.24 11.20 -2.35
C ASP A 364 13.00 11.59 -1.50
N GLY A 365 13.07 12.66 -0.70
CA GLY A 365 11.99 13.07 0.20
C GLY A 365 10.95 14.00 -0.45
N VAL A 366 11.20 14.46 -1.66
CA VAL A 366 10.26 15.18 -2.53
C VAL A 366 9.50 14.13 -3.35
N ASN A 367 8.22 14.39 -3.65
CA ASN A 367 7.42 13.46 -4.42
C ASN A 367 6.41 14.13 -5.33
N CYS A 368 5.86 13.32 -6.24
CA CYS A 368 4.77 13.72 -7.13
C CYS A 368 3.48 12.99 -6.82
N SER A 369 2.48 13.75 -6.35
CA SER A 369 1.15 13.22 -6.05
C SER A 369 0.29 13.01 -7.32
N ALA A 370 0.46 13.87 -8.31
CA ALA A 370 -0.16 13.79 -9.63
C ALA A 370 0.51 14.77 -10.59
N PHE A 371 0.60 14.41 -11.86
CA PHE A 371 1.09 15.31 -12.91
C PHE A 371 0.27 15.15 -14.20
N PRO A 372 -0.85 15.89 -14.34
CA PRO A 372 -1.77 15.73 -15.47
C PRO A 372 -1.19 15.84 -16.89
N PRO A 373 -0.09 16.60 -17.13
CA PRO A 373 0.54 16.63 -18.45
C PRO A 373 1.21 15.32 -18.87
N CYS A 374 1.51 14.41 -17.92
CA CYS A 374 2.10 13.11 -18.19
C CYS A 374 1.05 11.98 -18.05
N PRO A 375 1.21 10.86 -18.77
CA PRO A 375 0.21 9.81 -18.90
C PRO A 375 -0.03 8.96 -17.64
#